data_AF-A0A7J6JJD2-F1
#
_entry.id   AF-A0A7J6JJD2-F1
#
_cell.length_a   1.000
_cell.length_b   1.000
_cell.length_c   1.000
_cell.angle_alpha   90.00
_cell.angle_beta   90.00
_cell.angle_gamma   90.00
#
_symmetry.space_group_name_H-M   'P 1'
#
loop_
_entity.id
_entity.type
_entity.pdbx_description
1 polymer ?
#
loop_
_entity_poly.entity_id
_entity_poly.type
_entity_poly.pdbx_seq_one_letter_code
_entity_poly.pdbx_strand_id
1 'polypeptide(L)'
;MQRFFPRRALMAGLRAVAANRVTQGSWVVNTSRSFSESVPRRNREDKEERKWSTPLAKQLAEAISMTGPIPLASYMRMCLTGDIDGYYTGLAEENRDQFGLKGDFVTSPEISQIFGELVGVWFVAEWLSQGKPKRGVELVEVGPGRGTLMDDMLRTMQNFKEFASSIDAIYMVEASPQLREAQKNLLCGPDAPMTESKVGYHSVCKYESLPIVWTETIKSIPCDPDKMPLIMAHEFFDALPIHAFQAVTVQPPPREPATSNASSTIPAEGKPKVEWREMLVSPTPPDATHETMNIPKSEQGDPIPDFQMTLSTGPTRHSRYLPESSSRYSRLKSIPDAVAEICADASLYAADFASRIGGSKQHPKARPSGAALILDYGTADTVPINSLRGIRRHRRVSPFADPGLVDLSADVDFTAIAEAATRSSEGVEVHGPVDQGAFLGQMGIKERAEVLMRQAGAKGVADKAQDIEKAWKRLTDRGPGGMGKVYKAMAILPENEGRRRPVGFGGDV
;
A
#
# COMPACT_ATOMS: atom_id res chain seq x y z
N MET A 1 34.44 -47.89 -24.56
CA MET A 1 35.66 -47.24 -25.12
C MET A 1 35.78 -45.89 -24.42
N GLN A 2 36.60 -45.75 -23.37
CA GLN A 2 38.04 -45.38 -23.40
C GLN A 2 38.26 -44.00 -24.05
N ARG A 3 38.47 -42.91 -23.29
CA ARG A 3 39.71 -42.47 -22.55
C ARG A 3 40.86 -42.11 -23.51
N PHE A 4 41.57 -40.97 -23.40
CA PHE A 4 42.53 -40.69 -22.31
C PHE A 4 43.01 -39.22 -22.17
N PHE A 5 43.55 -38.91 -20.99
CA PHE A 5 44.26 -37.69 -20.50
C PHE A 5 45.80 -37.83 -20.66
N PRO A 6 46.67 -36.78 -20.54
CA PRO A 6 47.12 -36.14 -19.26
C PRO A 6 47.40 -34.60 -19.36
N ARG A 7 47.61 -33.76 -18.32
CA ARG A 7 47.87 -33.80 -16.86
C ARG A 7 49.34 -33.85 -16.37
N ARG A 8 49.91 -32.68 -16.02
CA ARG A 8 50.90 -32.32 -14.93
C ARG A 8 51.70 -31.05 -15.34
N ALA A 9 52.33 -30.23 -14.50
CA ALA A 9 52.27 -29.81 -13.08
C ALA A 9 53.69 -29.33 -12.67
N LEU A 10 53.85 -28.15 -12.04
CA LEU A 10 54.79 -27.95 -10.92
C LEU A 10 54.58 -26.58 -10.21
N MET A 11 55.13 -26.47 -9.00
CA MET A 11 55.04 -25.35 -8.06
C MET A 11 56.44 -25.07 -7.47
N ALA A 12 56.61 -23.90 -6.84
CA ALA A 12 57.75 -23.45 -6.01
C ALA A 12 59.07 -23.01 -6.68
N GLY A 13 59.69 -21.97 -6.12
CA GLY A 13 61.04 -21.48 -6.46
C GLY A 13 61.31 -20.04 -5.97
N LEU A 14 62.09 -19.88 -4.88
CA LEU A 14 62.30 -18.60 -4.16
C LEU A 14 63.61 -17.87 -4.56
N ARG A 15 63.66 -16.55 -4.27
CA ARG A 15 64.86 -15.66 -4.13
C ARG A 15 65.62 -15.25 -5.42
N ALA A 16 66.36 -14.14 -5.51
CA ALA A 16 66.44 -12.78 -4.89
C ALA A 16 67.91 -12.29 -4.87
N VAL A 17 68.22 -11.18 -5.56
CA VAL A 17 69.46 -10.37 -5.48
C VAL A 17 69.03 -8.95 -5.93
N ALA A 18 68.98 -7.89 -5.11
CA ALA A 18 70.06 -7.06 -4.53
C ALA A 18 70.97 -6.39 -5.60
N ALA A 19 71.47 -5.16 -5.48
CA ALA A 19 71.09 -3.98 -4.68
C ALA A 19 71.84 -2.75 -5.28
N ASN A 20 71.46 -1.51 -4.94
CA ASN A 20 72.45 -0.45 -4.72
C ASN A 20 71.93 0.70 -3.84
N ARG A 21 72.81 1.30 -3.03
CA ARG A 21 72.55 2.39 -2.07
C ARG A 21 73.35 3.64 -2.47
N VAL A 22 72.86 4.83 -2.10
CA VAL A 22 73.67 5.96 -1.56
C VAL A 22 72.88 6.70 -0.46
N THR A 23 73.58 7.34 0.49
CA THR A 23 73.06 8.08 1.66
C THR A 23 73.59 9.55 1.65
N GLN A 24 73.29 10.49 2.56
CA GLN A 24 72.66 10.47 3.90
C GLN A 24 72.15 11.88 4.28
N GLY A 25 71.28 12.01 5.29
CA GLY A 25 70.95 13.33 5.87
C GLY A 25 69.87 13.31 6.96
N SER A 26 70.28 13.49 8.23
CA SER A 26 69.38 13.54 9.39
C SER A 26 69.53 14.84 10.16
N TRP A 27 68.41 15.40 10.63
CA TRP A 27 68.39 16.28 11.80
C TRP A 27 67.26 15.86 12.74
N VAL A 28 67.61 15.60 14.00
CA VAL A 28 66.67 15.32 15.09
C VAL A 28 66.83 16.42 16.11
N VAL A 29 65.72 17.01 16.56
CA VAL A 29 65.68 17.81 17.79
C VAL A 29 64.58 17.22 18.67
N ASN A 30 64.94 16.92 19.91
CA ASN A 30 64.08 16.34 20.93
C ASN A 30 64.24 17.15 22.20
N THR A 31 63.16 17.75 22.72
CA THR A 31 63.06 18.18 24.13
C THR A 31 61.60 18.21 24.57
N SER A 32 61.38 17.85 25.83
CA SER A 32 60.07 17.62 26.45
C SER A 32 59.74 18.67 27.51
N ARG A 33 58.43 18.86 27.77
CA ARG A 33 57.75 19.42 28.97
C ARG A 33 56.29 19.74 28.58
N SER A 34 55.28 19.69 29.45
CA SER A 34 55.04 18.94 30.69
C SER A 34 53.52 19.01 30.95
N PHE A 35 52.93 18.05 31.66
CA PHE A 35 51.49 18.09 31.98
C PHE A 35 51.10 19.31 32.81
N SER A 36 49.89 19.83 32.56
CA SER A 36 49.10 20.58 33.54
C SER A 36 47.66 20.10 33.52
N GLU A 37 47.16 19.76 34.69
CA GLU A 37 45.74 19.69 35.03
C GLU A 37 45.06 21.06 34.80
N SER A 38 43.73 21.20 34.69
CA SER A 38 42.63 20.23 34.56
C SER A 38 41.45 20.93 33.89
N VAL A 39 40.72 20.22 33.03
CA VAL A 39 39.33 20.56 32.70
C VAL A 39 38.47 19.49 33.36
N PRO A 40 37.41 19.84 34.11
CA PRO A 40 36.59 18.81 34.74
C PRO A 40 36.06 17.88 33.67
N ARG A 41 36.35 16.58 33.80
CA ARG A 41 35.53 15.55 33.19
C ARG A 41 34.15 15.68 33.83
N ARG A 42 33.29 16.52 33.24
CA ARG A 42 31.85 16.43 33.45
C ARG A 42 31.51 14.99 33.13
N ASN A 43 31.03 14.26 34.13
CA ASN A 43 30.75 12.83 33.99
C ASN A 43 29.97 12.64 32.68
N ARG A 44 30.50 11.79 31.80
CA ARG A 44 29.59 10.98 30.98
C ARG A 44 28.90 10.10 32.00
N GLU A 45 27.82 10.63 32.57
CA GLU A 45 26.69 9.79 32.93
C GLU A 45 26.44 8.90 31.72
N ASP A 46 26.34 7.60 31.94
CA ASP A 46 25.97 6.65 30.90
C ASP A 46 24.55 7.04 30.44
N LYS A 47 24.48 7.89 29.42
CA LYS A 47 23.26 8.09 28.65
C LYS A 47 22.98 6.76 27.99
N GLU A 48 22.17 5.94 28.67
CA GLU A 48 21.66 4.70 28.12
C GLU A 48 21.21 4.97 26.68
N GLU A 49 21.76 4.20 25.73
CA GLU A 49 21.34 4.34 24.34
C GLU A 49 19.83 4.14 24.28
N ARG A 50 19.11 5.07 23.64
CA ARG A 50 17.65 5.00 23.57
C ARG A 50 17.24 3.62 23.07
N LYS A 51 16.46 2.92 23.90
CA LYS A 51 15.85 1.66 23.55
C LYS A 51 14.69 1.92 22.60
N TRP A 52 14.84 1.49 21.35
CA TRP A 52 13.79 1.50 20.34
C TRP A 52 12.89 0.27 20.50
N SER A 53 11.63 0.39 20.08
CA SER A 53 10.63 -0.71 20.15
C SER A 53 10.96 -1.87 19.21
N THR A 54 11.46 -1.58 18.00
CA THR A 54 11.78 -2.58 16.96
C THR A 54 13.14 -2.31 16.30
N PRO A 55 13.75 -3.29 15.61
CA PRO A 55 14.96 -3.06 14.81
C PRO A 55 14.72 -2.01 13.71
N LEU A 56 13.57 -2.05 13.04
CA LEU A 56 13.15 -1.07 12.05
C LEU A 56 13.04 0.34 12.65
N ALA A 57 12.54 0.48 13.88
CA ALA A 57 12.51 1.77 14.57
C ALA A 57 13.91 2.36 14.78
N LYS A 58 14.90 1.53 15.17
CA LYS A 58 16.29 1.97 15.28
C LYS A 58 16.84 2.44 13.92
N GLN A 59 16.61 1.67 12.85
CA GLN A 59 17.05 2.01 11.50
C GLN A 59 16.41 3.30 10.95
N LEU A 60 15.10 3.47 11.15
CA LEU A 60 14.36 4.70 10.81
C LEU A 60 14.96 5.91 11.52
N ALA A 61 15.25 5.79 12.82
CA ALA A 61 15.83 6.87 13.60
C ALA A 61 17.26 7.23 13.16
N GLU A 62 18.10 6.22 12.87
CA GLU A 62 19.43 6.43 12.31
C GLU A 62 19.35 7.13 10.94
N ALA A 63 18.48 6.68 10.04
CA ALA A 63 18.25 7.31 8.74
C ALA A 63 17.76 8.76 8.85
N ILE A 64 16.79 9.04 9.72
CA ILE A 64 16.29 10.40 9.98
C ILE A 64 17.37 11.29 10.62
N SER A 65 18.25 10.75 11.47
CA SER A 65 19.36 11.51 12.05
C SER A 65 20.37 12.00 11.00
N MET A 66 20.51 11.27 9.89
CA MET A 66 21.42 11.61 8.78
C MET A 66 20.76 12.45 7.68
N THR A 67 19.47 12.24 7.41
CA THR A 67 18.76 12.84 6.25
C THR A 67 17.74 13.93 6.62
N GLY A 68 17.40 14.04 7.90
CA GLY A 68 16.29 14.85 8.40
C GLY A 68 14.95 14.09 8.38
N PRO A 69 13.86 14.72 8.84
CA PRO A 69 12.53 14.09 8.89
C PRO A 69 12.06 13.60 7.52
N ILE A 70 11.47 12.41 7.49
CA ILE A 70 11.04 11.74 6.24
C ILE A 70 9.55 11.97 5.96
N PRO A 71 9.07 11.95 4.70
CA PRO A 71 7.65 11.96 4.39
C PRO A 71 6.88 10.81 5.05
N LEU A 72 5.62 11.05 5.42
CA LEU A 72 4.73 9.98 5.92
C LEU A 72 4.67 8.77 4.96
N ALA A 73 4.63 9.01 3.66
CA ALA A 73 4.65 7.95 2.65
C ALA A 73 5.93 7.09 2.69
N SER A 74 7.08 7.69 3.03
CA SER A 74 8.34 6.93 3.21
C SER A 74 8.27 6.06 4.46
N TYR A 75 7.74 6.60 5.57
CA TYR A 75 7.53 5.87 6.81
C TYR A 75 6.57 4.69 6.62
N MET A 76 5.40 4.91 6.01
CA MET A 76 4.43 3.85 5.70
C MET A 76 5.05 2.76 4.82
N ARG A 77 5.73 3.12 3.74
CA ARG A 77 6.35 2.13 2.83
C ARG A 77 7.39 1.27 3.55
N MET A 78 8.20 1.85 4.44
CA MET A 78 9.15 1.09 5.25
C MET A 78 8.45 0.19 6.29
N CYS A 79 7.41 0.71 6.96
CA CYS A 79 6.67 -0.04 7.98
C CYS A 79 5.83 -1.19 7.40
N LEU A 80 5.32 -1.07 6.18
CA LEU A 80 4.42 -2.05 5.57
C LEU A 80 5.15 -3.05 4.67
N THR A 81 6.01 -2.55 3.77
CA THR A 81 6.64 -3.35 2.70
C THR A 81 8.16 -3.19 2.67
N GLY A 82 8.79 -2.88 3.80
CA GLY A 82 10.25 -2.81 3.91
C GLY A 82 10.87 -4.21 3.84
N ASP A 83 11.98 -4.35 3.10
CA ASP A 83 12.76 -5.60 3.02
C ASP A 83 13.26 -6.09 4.40
N ILE A 84 13.41 -5.16 5.34
CA ILE A 84 13.77 -5.40 6.74
C ILE A 84 12.54 -5.10 7.59
N ASP A 85 11.98 -6.14 8.20
CA ASP A 85 10.93 -6.09 9.22
C ASP A 85 9.66 -5.27 8.85
N GLY A 86 9.34 -5.12 7.57
CA GLY A 86 8.05 -4.59 7.13
C GLY A 86 6.89 -5.50 7.57
N TYR A 87 5.72 -4.93 7.83
CA TYR A 87 4.56 -5.66 8.36
C TYR A 87 4.14 -6.85 7.48
N TYR A 88 4.08 -6.67 6.15
CA TYR A 88 3.67 -7.69 5.18
C TYR A 88 4.84 -8.53 4.65
N THR A 89 6.06 -7.97 4.62
CA THR A 89 7.26 -8.54 3.97
C THR A 89 8.30 -9.11 4.94
N GLY A 90 8.21 -8.77 6.23
CA GLY A 90 9.24 -9.01 7.23
C GLY A 90 9.30 -10.45 7.76
N LEU A 91 10.51 -10.85 8.17
CA LEU A 91 10.80 -12.15 8.78
C LEU A 91 10.79 -12.12 10.32
N ALA A 92 10.53 -10.95 10.93
CA ALA A 92 10.80 -10.66 12.35
C ALA A 92 10.11 -11.58 13.37
N GLU A 93 8.96 -12.14 13.04
CA GLU A 93 8.24 -13.11 13.88
C GLU A 93 7.92 -14.37 13.06
N GLU A 94 8.81 -15.37 13.15
CA GLU A 94 8.52 -16.72 12.65
C GLU A 94 7.17 -17.19 13.25
N ASN A 95 6.18 -17.46 12.38
CA ASN A 95 4.78 -17.83 12.68
C ASN A 95 3.75 -16.69 12.91
N ARG A 96 4.01 -15.44 12.52
CA ARG A 96 2.95 -14.39 12.52
C ARG A 96 1.94 -14.57 11.37
N ASP A 97 0.78 -15.15 11.66
CA ASP A 97 -0.38 -15.16 10.74
C ASP A 97 -1.07 -13.78 10.81
N GLN A 98 -0.86 -12.93 9.80
CA GLN A 98 -1.28 -11.52 9.80
C GLN A 98 -2.79 -11.32 9.60
N PHE A 99 -3.48 -12.30 8.99
CA PHE A 99 -4.85 -12.17 8.48
C PHE A 99 -5.82 -13.15 9.13
N GLY A 100 -7.06 -12.70 9.38
CA GLY A 100 -8.15 -13.53 9.90
C GLY A 100 -8.22 -13.56 11.42
N LEU A 101 -8.98 -14.51 12.00
CA LEU A 101 -9.34 -14.54 13.44
C LEU A 101 -8.17 -14.63 14.44
N LYS A 102 -6.94 -14.90 13.97
CA LYS A 102 -5.71 -14.93 14.78
C LYS A 102 -4.73 -13.80 14.44
N GLY A 103 -4.95 -13.08 13.33
CA GLY A 103 -4.14 -11.95 12.90
C GLY A 103 -4.61 -10.64 13.51
N ASP A 104 -4.16 -9.51 12.95
CA ASP A 104 -4.53 -8.20 13.50
C ASP A 104 -5.84 -7.66 12.90
N PHE A 105 -6.22 -8.12 11.70
CA PHE A 105 -7.44 -7.74 11.00
C PHE A 105 -8.22 -8.93 10.41
N VAL A 106 -9.55 -8.77 10.25
CA VAL A 106 -10.45 -9.77 9.62
C VAL A 106 -11.17 -9.10 8.45
N THR A 107 -10.65 -9.34 7.24
CA THR A 107 -11.12 -8.76 5.97
C THR A 107 -12.44 -9.38 5.50
N SER A 108 -13.12 -8.75 4.53
CA SER A 108 -14.43 -9.23 4.05
C SER A 108 -14.46 -10.70 3.56
N PRO A 109 -13.47 -11.22 2.80
CA PRO A 109 -13.38 -12.63 2.42
C PRO A 109 -13.30 -13.59 3.62
N GLU A 110 -12.51 -13.22 4.64
CA GLU A 110 -12.31 -14.02 5.86
C GLU A 110 -13.57 -14.03 6.77
N ILE A 111 -14.49 -13.07 6.59
CA ILE A 111 -15.79 -13.05 7.27
C ILE A 111 -16.79 -14.00 6.62
N SER A 112 -16.85 -14.04 5.27
CA SER A 112 -17.83 -14.88 4.58
C SER A 112 -17.44 -15.21 3.14
N GLN A 113 -17.51 -16.52 2.81
CA GLN A 113 -17.42 -17.01 1.43
C GLN A 113 -18.41 -16.33 0.47
N ILE A 114 -19.53 -15.79 0.98
CA ILE A 114 -20.54 -15.12 0.17
C ILE A 114 -19.94 -13.87 -0.50
N PHE A 115 -18.99 -13.19 0.15
CA PHE A 115 -18.33 -12.01 -0.42
C PHE A 115 -17.60 -12.35 -1.73
N GLY A 116 -16.71 -13.34 -1.71
CA GLY A 116 -15.98 -13.77 -2.91
C GLY A 116 -16.87 -14.43 -3.97
N GLU A 117 -17.94 -15.12 -3.55
CA GLU A 117 -18.95 -15.64 -4.47
C GLU A 117 -19.65 -14.51 -5.26
N LEU A 118 -20.05 -13.42 -4.59
CA LEU A 118 -20.72 -12.29 -5.24
C LEU A 118 -19.79 -11.46 -6.11
N VAL A 119 -18.55 -11.23 -5.67
CA VAL A 119 -17.51 -10.60 -6.50
C VAL A 119 -17.27 -11.44 -7.76
N GLY A 120 -17.20 -12.77 -7.62
CA GLY A 120 -17.09 -13.69 -8.75
C GLY A 120 -18.25 -13.58 -9.73
N VAL A 121 -19.49 -13.51 -9.22
CA VAL A 121 -20.70 -13.29 -10.05
C VAL A 121 -20.71 -11.91 -10.72
N TRP A 122 -20.21 -10.85 -10.06
CA TRP A 122 -20.11 -9.51 -10.64
C TRP A 122 -19.20 -9.50 -11.88
N PHE A 123 -18.02 -10.11 -11.79
CA PHE A 123 -17.12 -10.24 -12.95
C PHE A 123 -17.72 -11.08 -14.09
N VAL A 124 -18.50 -12.11 -13.78
CA VAL A 124 -19.26 -12.86 -14.79
C VAL A 124 -20.32 -11.96 -15.45
N ALA A 125 -21.02 -11.12 -14.70
CA ALA A 125 -22.00 -10.16 -15.25
C ALA A 125 -21.35 -9.14 -16.19
N GLU A 126 -20.17 -8.62 -15.85
CA GLU A 126 -19.44 -7.69 -16.74
C GLU A 126 -18.87 -8.38 -17.99
N TRP A 127 -18.47 -9.65 -17.91
CA TRP A 127 -18.13 -10.44 -19.11
C TRP A 127 -19.36 -10.73 -19.99
N LEU A 128 -20.53 -10.99 -19.40
CA LEU A 128 -21.79 -11.15 -20.12
C LEU A 128 -22.13 -9.86 -20.88
N SER A 129 -22.07 -8.70 -20.21
CA SER A 129 -22.42 -7.39 -20.79
C SER A 129 -21.51 -6.98 -21.95
N GLN A 130 -20.24 -7.42 -21.93
CA GLN A 130 -19.25 -7.10 -22.96
C GLN A 130 -19.27 -8.06 -24.17
N GLY A 131 -20.22 -9.00 -24.20
CA GLY A 131 -20.50 -9.85 -25.36
C GLY A 131 -19.82 -11.22 -25.32
N LYS A 132 -19.47 -11.72 -24.13
CA LYS A 132 -18.99 -13.08 -23.89
C LYS A 132 -17.77 -13.50 -24.74
N PRO A 133 -16.63 -12.78 -24.68
CA PRO A 133 -15.43 -13.22 -25.37
C PRO A 133 -15.03 -14.63 -24.95
N LYS A 134 -14.70 -15.49 -25.93
CA LYS A 134 -14.44 -16.93 -25.74
C LYS A 134 -13.03 -17.28 -25.27
N ARG A 135 -12.15 -16.28 -25.16
CA ARG A 135 -10.73 -16.36 -24.76
C ARG A 135 -10.24 -14.96 -24.42
N GLY A 136 -9.06 -14.86 -23.84
CA GLY A 136 -8.41 -13.57 -23.57
C GLY A 136 -8.83 -12.93 -22.26
N VAL A 137 -9.65 -13.57 -21.43
CA VAL A 137 -9.96 -13.06 -20.09
C VAL A 137 -8.77 -13.31 -19.17
N GLU A 138 -8.34 -12.27 -18.46
CA GLU A 138 -7.23 -12.35 -17.51
C GLU A 138 -7.72 -11.87 -16.15
N LEU A 139 -7.71 -12.74 -15.15
CA LEU A 139 -8.05 -12.35 -13.79
C LEU A 139 -6.81 -11.70 -13.16
N VAL A 140 -6.97 -10.55 -12.52
CA VAL A 140 -5.88 -9.86 -11.82
C VAL A 140 -6.35 -9.51 -10.41
N GLU A 141 -5.60 -9.85 -9.38
CA GLU A 141 -5.85 -9.37 -8.01
C GLU A 141 -4.62 -8.63 -7.48
N VAL A 142 -4.82 -7.42 -6.95
CA VAL A 142 -3.78 -6.65 -6.26
C VAL A 142 -3.94 -6.74 -4.75
N GLY A 143 -2.85 -7.07 -4.03
CA GLY A 143 -2.90 -7.32 -2.59
C GLY A 143 -3.79 -8.49 -2.16
N PRO A 144 -3.65 -9.70 -2.75
CA PRO A 144 -4.57 -10.82 -2.51
C PRO A 144 -4.53 -11.43 -1.09
N GLY A 145 -3.62 -10.99 -0.22
CA GLY A 145 -3.52 -11.44 1.18
C GLY A 145 -3.29 -12.96 1.29
N ARG A 146 -4.30 -13.72 1.75
CA ARG A 146 -4.23 -15.19 1.81
C ARG A 146 -4.60 -15.89 0.48
N GLY A 147 -5.14 -15.16 -0.50
CA GLY A 147 -5.71 -15.70 -1.73
C GLY A 147 -7.16 -16.21 -1.61
N THR A 148 -7.79 -16.04 -0.44
CA THR A 148 -9.15 -16.49 -0.14
C THR A 148 -10.20 -15.92 -1.10
N LEU A 149 -10.06 -14.64 -1.48
CA LEU A 149 -10.97 -13.98 -2.42
C LEU A 149 -10.90 -14.62 -3.81
N MET A 150 -9.70 -14.79 -4.38
CA MET A 150 -9.50 -15.52 -5.63
C MET A 150 -10.03 -16.97 -5.57
N ASP A 151 -9.83 -17.68 -4.46
CA ASP A 151 -10.32 -19.06 -4.30
C ASP A 151 -11.85 -19.13 -4.40
N ASP A 152 -12.56 -18.26 -3.68
CA ASP A 152 -14.01 -18.16 -3.72
C ASP A 152 -14.54 -17.67 -5.08
N MET A 153 -13.85 -16.72 -5.71
CA MET A 153 -14.18 -16.25 -7.06
C MET A 153 -14.08 -17.40 -8.07
N LEU A 154 -12.92 -18.07 -8.16
CA LEU A 154 -12.68 -19.17 -9.11
C LEU A 154 -13.65 -20.34 -8.90
N ARG A 155 -13.84 -20.76 -7.64
CA ARG A 155 -14.82 -21.79 -7.24
C ARG A 155 -16.25 -21.45 -7.68
N THR A 156 -16.59 -20.17 -7.76
CA THR A 156 -17.91 -19.70 -8.22
C THR A 156 -17.98 -19.61 -9.74
N MET A 157 -16.96 -19.01 -10.35
CA MET A 157 -16.80 -18.85 -11.80
C MET A 157 -16.83 -20.19 -12.54
N GLN A 158 -16.33 -21.28 -11.95
CA GLN A 158 -16.40 -22.63 -12.51
C GLN A 158 -17.82 -23.15 -12.81
N ASN A 159 -18.88 -22.57 -12.24
CA ASN A 159 -20.27 -22.91 -12.57
C ASN A 159 -20.71 -22.31 -13.92
N PHE A 160 -20.03 -21.28 -14.40
CA PHE A 160 -20.30 -20.60 -15.67
C PHE A 160 -19.32 -21.09 -16.73
N LYS A 161 -19.58 -22.27 -17.31
CA LYS A 161 -18.60 -22.98 -18.15
C LYS A 161 -18.07 -22.19 -19.35
N GLU A 162 -18.89 -21.37 -20.00
CA GLU A 162 -18.42 -20.46 -21.07
C GLU A 162 -17.38 -19.45 -20.54
N PHE A 163 -17.67 -18.80 -19.40
CA PHE A 163 -16.78 -17.85 -18.75
C PHE A 163 -15.48 -18.52 -18.30
N ALA A 164 -15.58 -19.64 -17.57
CA ALA A 164 -14.41 -20.39 -17.07
C ALA A 164 -13.48 -20.82 -18.21
N SER A 165 -14.04 -21.24 -19.36
CA SER A 165 -13.27 -21.59 -20.56
C SER A 165 -12.64 -20.41 -21.30
N SER A 166 -13.01 -19.17 -20.96
CA SER A 166 -12.48 -17.95 -21.59
C SER A 166 -11.30 -17.31 -20.85
N ILE A 167 -10.99 -17.80 -19.64
CA ILE A 167 -9.86 -17.34 -18.82
C ILE A 167 -8.57 -17.94 -19.38
N ASP A 168 -7.65 -17.07 -19.78
CA ASP A 168 -6.32 -17.45 -20.28
C ASP A 168 -5.30 -17.57 -19.14
N ALA A 169 -5.40 -16.71 -18.11
CA ALA A 169 -4.44 -16.64 -17.00
C ALA A 169 -5.03 -15.95 -15.75
N ILE A 170 -4.41 -16.20 -14.61
CA ILE A 170 -4.61 -15.51 -13.33
C ILE A 170 -3.30 -14.81 -12.94
N TYR A 171 -3.38 -13.54 -12.55
CA TYR A 171 -2.25 -12.75 -12.08
C TYR A 171 -2.49 -12.24 -10.65
N MET A 172 -1.52 -12.47 -9.78
CA MET A 172 -1.56 -12.08 -8.37
C MET A 172 -0.44 -11.07 -8.12
N VAL A 173 -0.76 -9.82 -7.76
CA VAL A 173 0.25 -8.80 -7.45
C VAL A 173 0.56 -8.87 -5.96
N GLU A 174 1.67 -9.53 -5.64
CA GLU A 174 2.09 -9.88 -4.28
C GLU A 174 3.62 -9.73 -4.13
N ALA A 175 4.02 -8.91 -3.17
CA ALA A 175 5.42 -8.63 -2.86
C ALA A 175 5.99 -9.60 -1.80
N SER A 176 5.14 -10.11 -0.89
CA SER A 176 5.55 -10.95 0.23
C SER A 176 5.80 -12.40 -0.19
N PRO A 177 7.04 -12.94 -0.08
CA PRO A 177 7.33 -14.34 -0.42
C PRO A 177 6.50 -15.35 0.38
N GLN A 178 6.20 -15.04 1.63
CA GLN A 178 5.43 -15.88 2.55
C GLN A 178 3.95 -15.94 2.14
N LEU A 179 3.37 -14.80 1.76
CA LEU A 179 2.00 -14.76 1.24
C LEU A 179 1.91 -15.43 -0.14
N ARG A 180 2.89 -15.25 -1.04
CA ARG A 180 2.96 -16.01 -2.30
C ARG A 180 2.91 -17.53 -2.07
N GLU A 181 3.70 -18.05 -1.14
CA GLU A 181 3.70 -19.48 -0.84
C GLU A 181 2.36 -19.94 -0.22
N ALA A 182 1.76 -19.14 0.68
CA ALA A 182 0.43 -19.43 1.23
C ALA A 182 -0.66 -19.46 0.15
N GLN A 183 -0.67 -18.47 -0.75
CA GLN A 183 -1.59 -18.35 -1.89
C GLN A 183 -1.41 -19.51 -2.87
N LYS A 184 -0.17 -19.87 -3.21
CA LYS A 184 0.15 -21.05 -4.05
C LYS A 184 -0.36 -22.33 -3.39
N ASN A 185 -0.17 -22.49 -2.08
CA ASN A 185 -0.62 -23.69 -1.36
C ASN A 185 -2.15 -23.80 -1.29
N LEU A 186 -2.86 -22.67 -1.25
CA LEU A 186 -4.32 -22.61 -1.36
C LEU A 186 -4.81 -22.89 -2.79
N LEU A 187 -4.28 -22.17 -3.79
CA LEU A 187 -4.81 -22.11 -5.15
C LEU A 187 -4.28 -23.20 -6.10
N CYS A 188 -3.10 -23.75 -5.84
CA CYS A 188 -2.47 -24.82 -6.64
C CYS A 188 -2.31 -26.12 -5.85
N GLY A 189 -2.12 -26.02 -4.54
CA GLY A 189 -1.87 -27.14 -3.63
C GLY A 189 -0.43 -27.20 -3.11
N PRO A 190 -0.19 -27.88 -1.97
CA PRO A 190 1.12 -27.91 -1.32
C PRO A 190 2.24 -28.48 -2.19
N ASP A 191 1.95 -29.57 -2.93
CA ASP A 191 2.92 -30.27 -3.77
C ASP A 191 3.04 -29.69 -5.20
N ALA A 192 2.30 -28.62 -5.52
CA ALA A 192 2.37 -28.01 -6.84
C ALA A 192 3.75 -27.37 -7.10
N PRO A 193 4.34 -27.53 -8.30
CA PRO A 193 5.60 -26.87 -8.63
C PRO A 193 5.38 -25.36 -8.77
N MET A 194 6.38 -24.58 -8.34
CA MET A 194 6.46 -23.15 -8.60
C MET A 194 7.79 -22.85 -9.30
N THR A 195 7.76 -22.15 -10.43
CA THR A 195 8.95 -21.81 -11.22
C THR A 195 9.13 -20.30 -11.33
N GLU A 196 10.37 -19.83 -11.20
CA GLU A 196 10.69 -18.41 -11.24
C GLU A 196 11.06 -17.95 -12.67
N SER A 197 10.69 -16.72 -13.00
CA SER A 197 10.96 -16.07 -14.28
C SER A 197 11.20 -14.58 -14.09
N LYS A 198 11.63 -13.88 -15.15
CA LYS A 198 11.75 -12.41 -15.15
C LYS A 198 10.43 -11.66 -14.92
N VAL A 199 9.28 -12.31 -15.14
CA VAL A 199 7.95 -11.71 -14.97
C VAL A 199 7.43 -11.90 -13.54
N GLY A 200 7.89 -12.95 -12.86
CA GLY A 200 7.32 -13.42 -11.60
C GLY A 200 7.41 -14.94 -11.45
N TYR A 201 6.65 -15.47 -10.50
CA TYR A 201 6.58 -16.89 -10.14
C TYR A 201 5.36 -17.54 -10.77
N HIS A 202 5.51 -18.75 -11.32
CA HIS A 202 4.50 -19.44 -12.11
C HIS A 202 4.09 -20.75 -11.48
N SER A 203 2.80 -21.07 -11.49
CA SER A 203 2.27 -22.39 -11.14
C SER A 203 0.99 -22.68 -11.93
N VAL A 204 0.29 -23.77 -11.60
CA VAL A 204 -0.96 -24.19 -12.23
C VAL A 204 -2.04 -24.29 -11.17
N CYS A 205 -3.11 -23.52 -11.36
CA CYS A 205 -4.24 -23.49 -10.44
C CYS A 205 -5.00 -24.82 -10.44
N LYS A 206 -5.49 -25.24 -9.28
CA LYS A 206 -6.35 -26.42 -9.09
C LYS A 206 -7.69 -26.33 -9.84
N TYR A 207 -8.08 -25.13 -10.26
CA TYR A 207 -9.29 -24.85 -11.03
C TYR A 207 -8.97 -24.80 -12.53
N GLU A 208 -9.56 -25.72 -13.31
CA GLU A 208 -9.44 -25.85 -14.78
C GLU A 208 -7.99 -25.88 -15.32
N SER A 209 -6.99 -26.19 -14.48
CA SER A 209 -5.55 -26.15 -14.81
C SER A 209 -5.06 -24.80 -15.38
N LEU A 210 -5.65 -23.70 -14.91
CA LEU A 210 -5.31 -22.35 -15.37
C LEU A 210 -3.88 -21.95 -14.97
N PRO A 211 -3.10 -21.29 -15.85
CA PRO A 211 -1.85 -20.65 -15.47
C PRO A 211 -2.09 -19.58 -14.40
N ILE A 212 -1.31 -19.60 -13.33
CA ILE A 212 -1.31 -18.56 -12.30
C ILE A 212 0.10 -18.00 -12.09
N VAL A 213 0.20 -16.67 -12.07
CA VAL A 213 1.48 -15.94 -12.03
C VAL A 213 1.46 -14.91 -10.91
N TRP A 214 2.39 -15.03 -9.96
CA TRP A 214 2.62 -14.02 -8.93
C TRP A 214 3.68 -13.02 -9.40
N THR A 215 3.34 -11.73 -9.34
CA THR A 215 4.21 -10.62 -9.75
C THR A 215 4.39 -9.64 -8.60
N GLU A 216 5.57 -9.06 -8.44
CA GLU A 216 5.84 -8.09 -7.35
C GLU A 216 5.26 -6.70 -7.62
N THR A 217 4.96 -6.41 -8.88
CA THR A 217 4.34 -5.16 -9.31
C THR A 217 3.43 -5.42 -10.50
N ILE A 218 2.30 -4.72 -10.55
CA ILE A 218 1.36 -4.77 -11.67
C ILE A 218 2.03 -4.47 -13.03
N LYS A 219 3.12 -3.69 -13.02
CA LYS A 219 3.90 -3.35 -14.23
C LYS A 219 4.58 -4.56 -14.88
N SER A 220 4.72 -5.68 -14.17
CA SER A 220 5.22 -6.93 -14.74
C SER A 220 4.14 -7.71 -15.51
N ILE A 221 2.85 -7.46 -15.23
CA ILE A 221 1.75 -8.06 -15.99
C ILE A 221 1.73 -7.44 -17.39
N PRO A 222 1.79 -8.23 -18.48
CA PRO A 222 1.76 -7.71 -19.84
C PRO A 222 0.57 -6.77 -20.11
N CYS A 223 0.77 -5.75 -20.94
CA CYS A 223 -0.30 -4.88 -21.45
C CYS A 223 -0.60 -5.27 -22.91
N ASP A 224 -1.47 -6.26 -23.08
CA ASP A 224 -1.90 -6.76 -24.39
C ASP A 224 -3.28 -6.15 -24.75
N PRO A 225 -3.40 -5.37 -25.85
CA PRO A 225 -4.68 -4.79 -26.27
C PRO A 225 -5.79 -5.80 -26.60
N ASP A 226 -5.45 -7.05 -26.94
CA ASP A 226 -6.44 -8.08 -27.29
C ASP A 226 -7.04 -8.80 -26.07
N LYS A 227 -6.56 -8.48 -24.85
CA LYS A 227 -6.99 -9.10 -23.59
C LYS A 227 -8.12 -8.34 -22.90
N MET A 228 -8.91 -9.08 -22.12
CA MET A 228 -9.98 -8.59 -21.25
C MET A 228 -9.56 -8.74 -19.78
N PRO A 229 -8.89 -7.74 -19.18
CA PRO A 229 -8.46 -7.80 -17.78
C PRO A 229 -9.65 -7.58 -16.83
N LEU A 230 -9.80 -8.47 -15.86
CA LEU A 230 -10.78 -8.41 -14.78
C LEU A 230 -10.03 -8.24 -13.45
N ILE A 231 -9.96 -6.99 -12.99
CA ILE A 231 -9.04 -6.53 -11.95
C ILE A 231 -9.78 -6.36 -10.63
N MET A 232 -9.34 -7.07 -9.59
CA MET A 232 -9.85 -6.96 -8.23
C MET A 232 -8.84 -6.22 -7.34
N ALA A 233 -9.31 -5.24 -6.58
CA ALA A 233 -8.55 -4.57 -5.54
C ALA A 233 -9.42 -4.48 -4.28
N HIS A 234 -9.09 -5.27 -3.25
CA HIS A 234 -9.86 -5.35 -2.02
C HIS A 234 -8.96 -5.10 -0.81
N GLU A 235 -9.23 -4.06 -0.02
CA GLU A 235 -8.38 -3.66 1.13
C GLU A 235 -6.90 -3.56 0.71
N PHE A 236 -6.68 -2.77 -0.35
CA PHE A 236 -5.38 -2.60 -1.00
C PHE A 236 -4.98 -1.12 -1.06
N PHE A 237 -5.94 -0.22 -1.27
CA PHE A 237 -5.68 1.20 -1.45
C PHE A 237 -5.51 1.93 -0.11
N ASP A 238 -6.10 1.43 0.97
CA ASP A 238 -5.92 1.94 2.34
C ASP A 238 -4.49 1.73 2.87
N ALA A 239 -3.85 0.62 2.48
CA ALA A 239 -2.45 0.29 2.79
C ALA A 239 -1.43 1.04 1.92
N LEU A 240 -1.86 1.77 0.87
CA LEU A 240 -0.92 2.50 0.01
C LEU A 240 -0.37 3.76 0.70
N PRO A 241 0.93 4.07 0.55
CA PRO A 241 1.55 5.21 1.23
C PRO A 241 0.91 6.58 0.92
N ILE A 242 0.48 7.30 1.95
CA ILE A 242 -0.08 8.65 1.84
C ILE A 242 0.94 9.75 2.19
N HIS A 243 0.86 10.88 1.48
CA HIS A 243 1.47 12.13 1.92
C HIS A 243 0.41 13.00 2.60
N ALA A 244 0.74 13.59 3.75
CA ALA A 244 -0.12 14.54 4.44
C ALA A 244 0.44 15.97 4.34
N PHE A 245 -0.44 16.96 4.14
CA PHE A 245 -0.07 18.36 3.97
C PHE A 245 -0.94 19.29 4.82
N GLN A 246 -0.37 20.42 5.25
CA GLN A 246 -1.09 21.51 5.93
C GLN A 246 -0.90 22.84 5.19
N ALA A 247 -1.98 23.61 5.03
CA ALA A 247 -1.93 24.98 4.50
C ALA A 247 -1.52 25.97 5.59
N VAL A 248 -0.34 26.57 5.47
CA VAL A 248 0.25 27.48 6.46
C VAL A 248 0.37 28.89 5.92
N THR A 249 -0.04 29.88 6.72
CA THR A 249 0.19 31.30 6.40
C THR A 249 1.63 31.68 6.74
N VAL A 250 2.46 31.89 5.72
CA VAL A 250 3.85 32.30 5.86
C VAL A 250 3.93 33.84 5.80
N GLN A 251 4.51 34.45 6.83
CA GLN A 251 4.83 35.88 6.83
C GLN A 251 6.04 36.15 5.91
N PRO A 252 6.11 37.32 5.24
CA PRO A 252 7.30 37.69 4.49
C PRO A 252 8.53 37.75 5.41
N PRO A 253 9.75 37.43 4.90
CA PRO A 253 10.96 37.55 5.71
C PRO A 253 11.15 39.00 6.19
N PRO A 254 11.66 39.23 7.42
CA PRO A 254 12.04 40.55 7.87
C PRO A 254 13.06 41.17 6.90
N ARG A 255 12.90 42.45 6.56
CA ARG A 255 13.92 43.15 5.76
C ARG A 255 15.24 43.19 6.53
N GLU A 256 16.33 42.85 5.86
CA GLU A 256 17.66 43.23 6.33
C GLU A 256 17.72 44.75 6.50
N PRO A 257 18.39 45.28 7.55
CA PRO A 257 18.47 46.71 7.78
C PRO A 257 19.21 47.37 6.61
N ALA A 258 18.50 48.17 5.82
CA ALA A 258 19.06 48.86 4.68
C ALA A 258 20.23 49.73 5.12
N THR A 259 21.42 49.46 4.57
CA THR A 259 22.56 50.39 4.68
C THR A 259 22.16 51.72 4.07
N SER A 260 22.29 52.78 4.85
CA SER A 260 21.76 54.10 4.53
C SER A 260 22.40 54.67 3.25
N ASN A 261 21.59 54.88 2.20
CA ASN A 261 21.47 56.15 1.46
C ASN A 261 20.74 55.95 0.11
N ALA A 262 19.42 56.17 0.05
CA ALA A 262 18.73 56.83 -1.06
C ALA A 262 17.21 56.99 -0.85
N SER A 263 16.71 58.16 -1.24
CA SER A 263 15.34 58.57 -1.61
C SER A 263 14.11 57.71 -1.28
N SER A 264 13.09 58.39 -0.78
CA SER A 264 11.77 57.88 -0.40
C SER A 264 10.90 57.39 -1.57
N THR A 265 10.64 56.08 -1.60
CA THR A 265 9.30 55.51 -1.85
C THR A 265 9.13 54.35 -0.90
N ILE A 266 8.08 54.35 -0.05
CA ILE A 266 7.78 53.23 0.85
C ILE A 266 7.21 52.09 -0.01
N PRO A 267 7.94 50.96 -0.22
CA PRO A 267 7.41 49.83 -0.96
C PRO A 267 6.54 49.02 0.00
N ALA A 268 5.28 48.80 -0.39
CA ALA A 268 4.26 48.12 0.42
C ALA A 268 4.76 46.82 1.04
N GLU A 269 4.29 46.52 2.25
CA GLU A 269 4.59 45.25 2.93
C GLU A 269 4.13 44.06 2.08
N GLY A 270 4.95 43.01 2.02
CA GLY A 270 4.62 41.80 1.30
C GLY A 270 3.40 41.13 1.93
N LYS A 271 2.34 40.88 1.15
CA LYS A 271 1.15 40.22 1.67
C LYS A 271 1.51 38.82 2.21
N PRO A 272 0.95 38.39 3.36
CA PRO A 272 1.09 37.02 3.85
C PRO A 272 0.69 36.02 2.77
N LYS A 273 1.47 34.95 2.61
CA LYS A 273 1.28 33.96 1.56
C LYS A 273 0.95 32.61 2.18
N VAL A 274 -0.15 32.00 1.76
CA VAL A 274 -0.45 30.62 2.13
C VAL A 274 0.40 29.67 1.29
N GLU A 275 1.13 28.79 1.97
CA GLU A 275 1.95 27.74 1.36
C GLU A 275 1.58 26.38 1.96
N TRP A 276 1.58 25.35 1.14
CA TRP A 276 1.51 23.98 1.63
C TRP A 276 2.84 23.62 2.30
N ARG A 277 2.75 22.97 3.46
CA ARG A 277 3.85 22.29 4.15
C ARG A 277 3.53 20.80 4.22
N GLU A 278 4.56 19.97 4.12
CA GLU A 278 4.41 18.51 4.21
C GLU A 278 4.53 18.09 5.67
N MET A 279 3.68 17.18 6.13
CA MET A 279 3.81 16.53 7.42
C MET A 279 4.82 15.38 7.27
N LEU A 280 5.85 15.43 8.11
CA LEU A 280 7.02 14.55 8.11
C LEU A 280 7.08 13.77 9.43
N VAL A 281 7.67 12.58 9.39
CA VAL A 281 7.87 11.74 10.56
C VAL A 281 9.26 11.99 11.14
N SER A 282 9.31 12.22 12.46
CA SER A 282 10.51 12.49 13.25
C SER A 282 10.54 11.61 14.50
N PRO A 283 11.71 11.23 15.03
CA PRO A 283 11.82 10.67 16.37
C PRO A 283 11.10 11.50 17.43
N THR A 284 10.37 10.82 18.32
CA THR A 284 9.85 11.40 19.55
C THR A 284 11.01 11.87 20.45
N PRO A 285 10.94 13.03 21.14
CA PRO A 285 11.98 13.44 22.08
C PRO A 285 12.18 12.42 23.22
N PRO A 286 13.42 12.18 23.71
CA PRO A 286 13.67 11.20 24.77
C PRO A 286 12.98 11.52 26.12
N ASP A 287 12.64 12.78 26.33
CA ASP A 287 11.97 13.34 27.51
C ASP A 287 10.46 13.54 27.30
N ALA A 288 9.91 13.08 26.18
CA ALA A 288 8.49 13.21 25.90
C ALA A 288 7.62 12.41 26.88
N THR A 289 6.48 13.00 27.25
CA THR A 289 5.37 12.36 27.96
C THR A 289 4.10 12.45 27.12
N HIS A 290 3.04 11.73 27.51
CA HIS A 290 1.72 11.89 26.90
C HIS A 290 1.19 13.33 26.98
N GLU A 291 1.54 14.06 28.05
CA GLU A 291 1.15 15.46 28.23
C GLU A 291 1.92 16.39 27.29
N THR A 292 3.26 16.25 27.17
CA THR A 292 4.06 17.11 26.28
C THR A 292 3.74 16.89 24.80
N MET A 293 3.27 15.70 24.42
CA MET A 293 2.82 15.40 23.07
C MET A 293 1.32 15.65 22.82
N ASN A 294 0.57 16.16 23.81
CA ASN A 294 -0.87 16.41 23.72
C ASN A 294 -1.70 15.18 23.26
N ILE A 295 -1.26 13.96 23.57
CA ILE A 295 -1.95 12.73 23.13
C ILE A 295 -3.33 12.67 23.83
N PRO A 296 -4.46 12.55 23.10
CA PRO A 296 -5.78 12.43 23.70
C PRO A 296 -5.88 11.27 24.69
N LYS A 297 -6.59 11.42 25.81
CA LYS A 297 -6.71 10.35 26.83
C LYS A 297 -7.27 9.01 26.29
N SER A 298 -8.01 9.05 25.19
CA SER A 298 -8.50 7.87 24.45
C SER A 298 -7.42 7.13 23.65
N GLU A 299 -6.27 7.75 23.43
CA GLU A 299 -5.14 7.31 22.60
C GLU A 299 -3.83 7.20 23.41
N GLN A 300 -3.88 7.51 24.72
CA GLN A 300 -2.77 7.30 25.65
C GLN A 300 -2.60 5.80 25.91
N GLY A 301 -1.71 5.17 25.14
CA GLY A 301 -1.20 3.81 25.37
C GLY A 301 0.25 3.83 25.83
N ASP A 302 0.60 2.93 26.74
CA ASP A 302 1.98 2.65 27.19
C ASP A 302 2.55 1.50 26.33
N PRO A 303 3.73 1.63 25.68
CA PRO A 303 4.69 2.74 25.75
C PRO A 303 4.41 3.91 24.80
N ILE A 304 5.10 5.01 25.10
CA ILE A 304 5.13 6.22 24.26
C ILE A 304 5.62 5.88 22.83
N PRO A 305 4.96 6.38 21.77
CA PRO A 305 5.34 6.12 20.38
C PRO A 305 6.78 6.52 20.06
N ASP A 306 7.47 5.71 19.26
CA ASP A 306 8.87 5.96 18.92
C ASP A 306 9.05 7.20 18.02
N PHE A 307 8.03 7.48 17.21
CA PHE A 307 8.00 8.60 16.28
C PHE A 307 6.78 9.51 16.51
N GLN A 308 6.81 10.68 15.87
CA GLN A 308 5.74 11.67 15.87
C GLN A 308 5.68 12.37 14.51
N MET A 309 4.52 12.98 14.22
CA MET A 309 4.37 13.89 13.08
C MET A 309 4.92 15.28 13.42
N THR A 310 5.60 15.88 12.46
CA THR A 310 6.20 17.22 12.54
C THR A 310 5.98 17.93 11.21
N LEU A 311 5.86 19.26 11.21
CA LEU A 311 5.62 20.00 9.97
C LEU A 311 6.94 20.44 9.31
N SER A 312 7.03 20.33 7.98
CA SER A 312 8.22 20.73 7.24
C SER A 312 8.50 22.24 7.40
N THR A 313 9.75 22.59 7.71
CA THR A 313 10.15 24.00 7.94
C THR A 313 9.99 24.86 6.67
N GLY A 314 10.28 24.27 5.51
CA GLY A 314 10.07 24.85 4.18
C GLY A 314 9.18 23.96 3.28
N PRO A 315 8.81 24.44 2.08
CA PRO A 315 8.01 23.66 1.13
C PRO A 315 8.89 22.64 0.39
N THR A 316 8.59 21.37 0.60
CA THR A 316 9.18 20.19 -0.07
C THR A 316 8.78 20.08 -1.55
N ARG A 317 9.34 19.12 -2.29
CA ARG A 317 8.91 18.86 -3.68
C ARG A 317 7.45 18.38 -3.75
N HIS A 318 7.02 17.49 -2.86
CA HIS A 318 5.65 16.98 -2.84
C HIS A 318 4.64 18.08 -2.49
N SER A 319 4.92 18.92 -1.48
CA SER A 319 4.03 20.02 -1.07
C SER A 319 3.81 21.08 -2.16
N ARG A 320 4.72 21.20 -3.14
CA ARG A 320 4.59 22.10 -4.29
C ARG A 320 3.79 21.51 -5.45
N TYR A 321 3.51 20.20 -5.44
CA TYR A 321 2.94 19.48 -6.58
C TYR A 321 1.67 18.68 -6.24
N LEU A 322 1.71 17.80 -5.24
CA LEU A 322 0.57 16.92 -4.92
C LEU A 322 -0.69 17.72 -4.53
N PRO A 323 -0.63 18.73 -3.62
CA PRO A 323 -1.80 19.56 -3.31
C PRO A 323 -2.28 20.47 -4.45
N GLU A 324 -1.51 20.61 -5.53
CA GLU A 324 -1.86 21.40 -6.72
C GLU A 324 -2.30 20.50 -7.90
N SER A 325 -2.25 19.17 -7.74
CA SER A 325 -2.53 18.19 -8.81
C SER A 325 -4.00 18.03 -9.17
N SER A 326 -4.91 18.51 -8.32
CA SER A 326 -6.35 18.57 -8.57
C SER A 326 -6.95 19.88 -8.08
N SER A 327 -8.04 20.30 -8.72
CA SER A 327 -8.86 21.44 -8.27
C SER A 327 -9.48 21.18 -6.89
N ARG A 328 -9.69 19.91 -6.49
CA ARG A 328 -10.18 19.55 -5.16
C ARG A 328 -9.18 19.97 -4.07
N TYR A 329 -7.91 19.58 -4.22
CA TYR A 329 -6.86 19.86 -3.24
C TYR A 329 -6.46 21.35 -3.23
N SER A 330 -6.21 21.95 -4.39
CA SER A 330 -5.75 23.34 -4.49
C SER A 330 -6.73 24.36 -3.92
N ARG A 331 -8.06 24.11 -4.00
CA ARG A 331 -9.08 24.95 -3.37
C ARG A 331 -9.01 24.96 -1.83
N LEU A 332 -8.56 23.86 -1.19
CA LEU A 332 -8.40 23.79 0.26
C LEU A 332 -7.38 24.81 0.80
N LYS A 333 -6.42 25.24 -0.03
CA LYS A 333 -5.41 26.25 0.31
C LYS A 333 -5.98 27.63 0.69
N SER A 334 -7.26 27.87 0.39
CA SER A 334 -7.98 29.09 0.82
C SER A 334 -8.51 29.02 2.26
N ILE A 335 -8.55 27.82 2.85
CA ILE A 335 -9.03 27.57 4.21
C ILE A 335 -7.81 27.56 5.15
N PRO A 336 -7.80 28.35 6.24
CA PRO A 336 -6.72 28.33 7.22
C PRO A 336 -6.52 26.95 7.83
N ASP A 337 -5.26 26.53 7.98
CA ASP A 337 -4.84 25.26 8.59
C ASP A 337 -5.45 24.01 7.94
N ALA A 338 -5.95 24.12 6.71
CA ALA A 338 -6.51 22.99 5.99
C ALA A 338 -5.50 21.85 5.83
N VAL A 339 -5.95 20.64 6.11
CA VAL A 339 -5.18 19.41 5.92
C VAL A 339 -5.63 18.73 4.63
N ALA A 340 -4.73 18.02 3.96
CA ALA A 340 -5.05 17.11 2.86
C ALA A 340 -4.12 15.89 2.90
N GLU A 341 -4.70 14.69 2.91
CA GLU A 341 -3.98 13.44 2.71
C GLU A 341 -4.14 12.99 1.25
N ILE A 342 -3.03 12.65 0.59
CA ILE A 342 -2.99 12.36 -0.85
C ILE A 342 -2.13 11.11 -1.10
N CYS A 343 -2.74 10.06 -1.66
CA CYS A 343 -2.02 8.88 -2.14
C CYS A 343 -1.65 9.03 -3.62
N ALA A 344 -0.37 9.24 -3.91
CA ALA A 344 0.13 9.27 -5.28
C ALA A 344 0.09 7.87 -5.94
N ASP A 345 0.41 6.83 -5.18
CA ASP A 345 0.46 5.45 -5.66
C ASP A 345 -0.93 4.96 -6.09
N ALA A 346 -1.99 5.31 -5.35
CA ALA A 346 -3.39 5.04 -5.72
C ALA A 346 -3.74 5.60 -7.12
N SER A 347 -3.31 6.82 -7.41
CA SER A 347 -3.53 7.45 -8.72
C SER A 347 -2.80 6.70 -9.84
N LEU A 348 -1.63 6.11 -9.56
CA LEU A 348 -0.88 5.30 -10.53
C LEU A 348 -1.55 3.94 -10.80
N TYR A 349 -2.08 3.28 -9.78
CA TYR A 349 -2.85 2.04 -9.95
C TYR A 349 -4.16 2.30 -10.73
N ALA A 350 -4.90 3.35 -10.38
CA ALA A 350 -6.12 3.74 -11.12
C ALA A 350 -5.84 4.05 -12.60
N ALA A 351 -4.72 4.73 -12.89
CA ALA A 351 -4.27 5.01 -14.25
C ALA A 351 -3.87 3.74 -15.04
N ASP A 352 -3.21 2.78 -14.38
CA ASP A 352 -2.83 1.50 -14.97
C ASP A 352 -4.07 0.64 -15.28
N PHE A 353 -5.02 0.53 -14.34
CA PHE A 353 -6.30 -0.18 -14.53
C PHE A 353 -7.08 0.42 -15.71
N ALA A 354 -7.23 1.75 -15.75
CA ALA A 354 -7.89 2.45 -16.84
C ALA A 354 -7.20 2.22 -18.20
N SER A 355 -5.86 2.24 -18.22
CA SER A 355 -5.07 2.00 -19.43
C SER A 355 -5.19 0.57 -19.96
N ARG A 356 -5.36 -0.43 -19.08
CA ARG A 356 -5.59 -1.84 -19.43
C ARG A 356 -6.99 -2.09 -19.98
N ILE A 357 -8.00 -1.39 -19.44
CA ILE A 357 -9.41 -1.58 -19.80
C ILE A 357 -9.76 -0.77 -21.06
N GLY A 358 -9.48 0.53 -21.07
CA GLY A 358 -9.81 1.45 -22.17
C GLY A 358 -8.72 1.59 -23.24
N GLY A 359 -7.50 1.10 -22.98
CA GLY A 359 -6.34 1.35 -23.82
C GLY A 359 -5.63 2.66 -23.49
N SER A 360 -4.44 2.83 -24.07
CA SER A 360 -3.57 4.00 -23.91
C SER A 360 -2.89 4.35 -25.24
N LYS A 361 -2.12 5.45 -25.29
CA LYS A 361 -1.34 5.81 -26.50
C LYS A 361 -0.24 4.79 -26.82
N GLN A 362 0.29 4.12 -25.80
CA GLN A 362 1.32 3.08 -25.91
C GLN A 362 0.73 1.71 -26.25
N HIS A 363 -0.45 1.41 -25.68
CA HIS A 363 -1.19 0.16 -25.88
C HIS A 363 -2.62 0.50 -26.37
N PRO A 364 -2.78 0.91 -27.64
CA PRO A 364 -4.07 1.35 -28.16
C PRO A 364 -5.02 0.16 -28.30
N LYS A 365 -6.23 0.31 -27.76
CA LYS A 365 -7.24 -0.76 -27.69
C LYS A 365 -8.45 -0.37 -28.54
N ALA A 366 -8.60 -1.01 -29.69
CA ALA A 366 -9.61 -0.62 -30.69
C ALA A 366 -11.05 -0.80 -30.18
N ARG A 367 -11.26 -1.68 -29.20
CA ARG A 367 -12.51 -1.82 -28.45
C ARG A 367 -12.17 -2.00 -26.96
N PRO A 368 -12.39 -0.98 -26.12
CA PRO A 368 -12.33 -1.11 -24.66
C PRO A 368 -13.03 -2.38 -24.13
N SER A 369 -12.36 -3.08 -23.22
CA SER A 369 -12.86 -4.31 -22.60
C SER A 369 -12.14 -4.61 -21.29
N GLY A 370 -12.82 -5.29 -20.37
CA GLY A 370 -12.33 -5.57 -19.03
C GLY A 370 -13.20 -4.92 -17.96
N ALA A 371 -12.78 -5.02 -16.71
CA ALA A 371 -13.42 -4.35 -15.58
C ALA A 371 -12.41 -4.24 -14.44
N ALA A 372 -12.50 -3.19 -13.62
CA ALA A 372 -11.87 -3.17 -12.31
C ALA A 372 -12.95 -2.98 -11.23
N LEU A 373 -12.85 -3.71 -10.13
CA LEU A 373 -13.66 -3.53 -8.93
C LEU A 373 -12.73 -3.20 -7.75
N ILE A 374 -12.97 -2.04 -7.14
CA ILE A 374 -12.23 -1.51 -6.01
C ILE A 374 -13.18 -1.51 -4.82
N LEU A 375 -12.85 -2.28 -3.77
CA LEU A 375 -13.64 -2.42 -2.55
C LEU A 375 -12.75 -2.11 -1.35
N ASP A 376 -12.96 -0.93 -0.76
CA ASP A 376 -12.07 -0.39 0.28
C ASP A 376 -12.83 0.61 1.17
N TYR A 377 -12.30 0.98 2.34
CA TYR A 377 -12.92 2.02 3.16
C TYR A 377 -12.33 3.41 2.91
N GLY A 378 -13.18 4.41 3.05
CA GLY A 378 -12.75 5.80 2.91
C GLY A 378 -13.87 6.75 2.54
N THR A 379 -13.43 7.89 2.00
CA THR A 379 -14.24 9.05 1.65
C THR A 379 -14.88 8.89 0.27
N ALA A 380 -16.17 9.25 0.16
CA ALA A 380 -16.87 9.20 -1.11
C ALA A 380 -16.62 10.47 -1.96
N ASP A 381 -16.78 11.63 -1.34
CA ASP A 381 -16.82 12.97 -1.94
C ASP A 381 -15.81 13.95 -1.32
N THR A 382 -15.52 13.82 -0.02
CA THR A 382 -14.52 14.65 0.69
C THR A 382 -13.08 14.25 0.37
N VAL A 383 -12.13 15.13 0.70
CA VAL A 383 -10.69 14.80 0.73
C VAL A 383 -10.37 14.20 2.11
N PRO A 384 -9.63 13.08 2.21
CA PRO A 384 -9.21 12.51 3.49
C PRO A 384 -8.37 13.47 4.33
N ILE A 385 -8.64 13.48 5.64
CA ILE A 385 -7.90 14.22 6.67
C ILE A 385 -7.87 13.40 7.96
N ASN A 386 -6.71 13.38 8.63
CA ASN A 386 -6.50 12.69 9.90
C ASN A 386 -6.96 11.22 9.88
N SER A 387 -6.75 10.52 8.75
CA SER A 387 -7.29 9.17 8.55
C SER A 387 -6.31 8.05 8.89
N LEU A 388 -5.01 8.37 9.02
CA LEU A 388 -3.96 7.41 9.36
C LEU A 388 -4.26 6.65 10.68
N ARG A 389 -4.26 5.32 10.63
CA ARG A 389 -4.56 4.42 11.74
C ARG A 389 -3.44 3.41 11.93
N GLY A 390 -3.28 2.97 13.17
CA GLY A 390 -2.46 1.83 13.56
C GLY A 390 -3.32 0.75 14.18
N ILE A 391 -3.22 -0.49 13.71
CA ILE A 391 -3.90 -1.65 14.29
C ILE A 391 -2.85 -2.70 14.70
N ARG A 392 -2.99 -3.24 15.91
CA ARG A 392 -2.17 -4.35 16.42
C ARG A 392 -2.99 -5.17 17.40
N ARG A 393 -3.04 -6.50 17.22
CA ARG A 393 -3.77 -7.47 18.04
C ARG A 393 -5.24 -7.07 18.28
N HIS A 394 -5.94 -6.72 17.19
CA HIS A 394 -7.32 -6.19 17.18
C HIS A 394 -7.56 -4.93 18.03
N ARG A 395 -6.50 -4.16 18.35
CA ARG A 395 -6.60 -2.88 19.07
C ARG A 395 -6.06 -1.76 18.21
N ARG A 396 -6.69 -0.58 18.32
CA ARG A 396 -6.11 0.66 17.80
C ARG A 396 -4.90 1.03 18.67
N VAL A 397 -3.81 1.36 18.00
CA VAL A 397 -2.56 1.84 18.60
C VAL A 397 -2.06 3.04 17.80
N SER A 398 -1.04 3.74 18.31
CA SER A 398 -0.42 4.82 17.53
C SER A 398 0.20 4.27 16.24
N PRO A 399 -0.03 4.89 15.06
CA PRO A 399 0.70 4.60 13.82
C PRO A 399 2.24 4.71 13.96
N PHE A 400 2.70 5.41 15.00
CA PHE A 400 4.10 5.74 15.25
C PHE A 400 4.74 4.91 16.37
N ALA A 401 4.01 3.93 16.90
CA ALA A 401 4.51 2.90 17.82
C ALA A 401 4.87 1.63 17.05
N ASP A 402 5.79 0.82 17.61
CA ASP A 402 6.27 -0.46 17.09
C ASP A 402 6.38 -0.56 15.54
N PRO A 403 7.15 0.30 14.83
CA PRO A 403 7.31 0.24 13.38
C PRO A 403 7.61 -1.17 12.85
N GLY A 404 6.84 -1.61 11.84
CA GLY A 404 6.89 -2.98 11.30
C GLY A 404 5.96 -3.98 12.00
N LEU A 405 5.55 -3.71 13.24
CA LEU A 405 4.63 -4.57 14.01
C LEU A 405 3.22 -4.00 14.12
N VAL A 406 2.98 -2.77 13.67
CA VAL A 406 1.65 -2.16 13.56
C VAL A 406 1.21 -2.15 12.11
N ASP A 407 0.00 -2.63 11.85
CA ASP A 407 -0.66 -2.49 10.56
C ASP A 407 -1.09 -1.04 10.36
N LEU A 408 -0.69 -0.42 9.25
CA LEU A 408 -0.88 1.00 8.95
C LEU A 408 -1.82 1.19 7.77
N SER A 409 -2.81 2.05 7.94
CA SER A 409 -3.79 2.31 6.90
C SER A 409 -4.38 3.72 6.95
N ALA A 410 -4.99 4.16 5.84
CA ALA A 410 -5.61 5.48 5.67
C ALA A 410 -6.93 5.40 4.90
N ASP A 411 -7.77 6.43 4.97
CA ASP A 411 -9.02 6.48 4.19
C ASP A 411 -8.73 6.72 2.70
N VAL A 412 -9.33 5.90 1.84
CA VAL A 412 -9.21 6.05 0.39
C VAL A 412 -9.99 7.28 -0.12
N ASP A 413 -9.34 8.09 -0.97
CA ASP A 413 -9.97 9.16 -1.75
C ASP A 413 -10.52 8.57 -3.06
N PHE A 414 -11.74 8.02 -3.01
CA PHE A 414 -12.36 7.39 -4.17
C PHE A 414 -12.59 8.39 -5.33
N THR A 415 -12.84 9.66 -5.03
CA THR A 415 -12.97 10.68 -6.08
C THR A 415 -11.62 10.94 -6.78
N ALA A 416 -10.47 10.85 -6.08
CA ALA A 416 -9.15 10.93 -6.72
C ALA A 416 -8.84 9.71 -7.61
N ILE A 417 -9.26 8.51 -7.19
CA ILE A 417 -9.19 7.30 -8.03
C ILE A 417 -10.00 7.50 -9.32
N ALA A 418 -11.23 8.02 -9.22
CA ALA A 418 -12.07 8.33 -10.38
C ALA A 418 -11.45 9.41 -11.30
N GLU A 419 -10.92 10.49 -10.74
CA GLU A 419 -10.19 11.53 -11.48
C GLU A 419 -8.94 10.99 -12.19
N ALA A 420 -8.20 10.07 -11.56
CA ALA A 420 -7.01 9.46 -12.14
C ALA A 420 -7.34 8.48 -13.27
N ALA A 421 -8.36 7.63 -13.10
CA ALA A 421 -8.81 6.69 -14.12
C ALA A 421 -9.29 7.40 -15.39
N THR A 422 -10.28 8.29 -15.26
CA THR A 422 -10.89 9.04 -16.38
C THR A 422 -9.91 9.96 -17.10
N ARG A 423 -8.90 10.50 -16.41
CA ARG A 423 -7.83 11.30 -17.05
C ARG A 423 -6.82 10.45 -17.83
N SER A 424 -6.73 9.15 -17.53
CA SER A 424 -5.70 8.26 -18.11
C SER A 424 -6.16 7.54 -19.37
N SER A 425 -7.46 7.27 -19.51
CA SER A 425 -8.05 6.71 -20.73
C SER A 425 -9.43 7.30 -20.99
N GLU A 426 -9.65 7.81 -22.20
CA GLU A 426 -10.98 8.21 -22.70
C GLU A 426 -11.87 6.98 -23.00
N GLY A 427 -11.30 5.77 -22.98
CA GLY A 427 -12.01 4.51 -23.19
C GLY A 427 -12.65 3.90 -21.94
N VAL A 428 -12.66 4.61 -20.81
CA VAL A 428 -13.28 4.13 -19.55
C VAL A 428 -14.22 5.15 -18.91
N GLU A 429 -15.27 4.63 -18.28
CA GLU A 429 -16.12 5.35 -17.33
C GLU A 429 -15.93 4.77 -15.91
N VAL A 430 -16.36 5.52 -14.89
CA VAL A 430 -16.24 5.13 -13.47
C VAL A 430 -17.61 5.19 -12.80
N HIS A 431 -17.98 4.11 -12.11
CA HIS A 431 -19.22 3.98 -11.35
C HIS A 431 -18.96 3.95 -9.84
N GLY A 432 -19.79 4.65 -9.08
CA GLY A 432 -19.65 4.81 -7.64
C GLY A 432 -18.81 6.03 -7.24
N PRO A 433 -18.29 6.09 -6.01
CA PRO A 433 -18.38 5.03 -5.00
C PRO A 433 -19.81 4.84 -4.45
N VAL A 434 -20.15 3.61 -4.07
CA VAL A 434 -21.40 3.28 -3.35
C VAL A 434 -21.09 2.56 -2.03
N ASP A 435 -21.94 2.68 -1.01
CA ASP A 435 -21.86 1.92 0.25
C ASP A 435 -21.73 0.40 -0.04
N GLN A 436 -20.77 -0.31 0.58
CA GLN A 436 -20.59 -1.76 0.40
C GLN A 436 -21.89 -2.54 0.67
N GLY A 437 -22.66 -2.16 1.68
CA GLY A 437 -23.93 -2.81 2.01
C GLY A 437 -24.99 -2.63 0.92
N ALA A 438 -24.95 -1.53 0.16
CA ALA A 438 -25.83 -1.30 -0.98
C ALA A 438 -25.39 -2.10 -2.21
N PHE A 439 -24.07 -2.19 -2.46
CA PHE A 439 -23.49 -3.04 -3.50
C PHE A 439 -23.83 -4.52 -3.27
N LEU A 440 -23.46 -5.07 -2.11
CA LEU A 440 -23.72 -6.48 -1.75
C LEU A 440 -25.22 -6.79 -1.68
N GLY A 441 -26.04 -5.83 -1.24
CA GLY A 441 -27.50 -5.95 -1.26
C GLY A 441 -28.06 -6.13 -2.68
N GLN A 442 -27.63 -5.29 -3.63
CA GLN A 442 -28.02 -5.41 -5.05
C GLN A 442 -27.46 -6.68 -5.71
N MET A 443 -26.29 -7.16 -5.28
CA MET A 443 -25.72 -8.43 -5.76
C MET A 443 -26.42 -9.69 -5.21
N GLY A 444 -27.39 -9.56 -4.30
CA GLY A 444 -28.19 -10.70 -3.79
C GLY A 444 -27.56 -11.45 -2.61
N ILE A 445 -26.83 -10.75 -1.74
CA ILE A 445 -26.17 -11.35 -0.57
C ILE A 445 -27.14 -12.07 0.37
N LYS A 446 -28.36 -11.55 0.55
CA LYS A 446 -29.37 -12.12 1.44
C LYS A 446 -29.88 -13.44 0.88
N GLU A 447 -30.21 -13.47 -0.40
CA GLU A 447 -30.72 -14.62 -1.15
C GLU A 447 -29.68 -15.75 -1.12
N ARG A 448 -28.40 -15.41 -1.30
CA ARG A 448 -27.30 -16.38 -1.21
C ARG A 448 -27.11 -16.90 0.21
N ALA A 449 -27.18 -16.04 1.23
CA ALA A 449 -27.12 -16.45 2.62
C ALA A 449 -28.28 -17.41 2.98
N GLU A 450 -29.52 -17.11 2.58
CA GLU A 450 -30.69 -17.97 2.80
C GLU A 450 -30.56 -19.35 2.13
N VAL A 451 -29.87 -19.46 1.00
CA VAL A 451 -29.52 -20.76 0.39
C VAL A 451 -28.52 -21.53 1.27
N LEU A 452 -27.42 -20.89 1.68
CA LEU A 452 -26.38 -21.55 2.48
C LEU A 452 -26.87 -21.94 3.89
N MET A 453 -27.68 -21.09 4.53
CA MET A 453 -28.31 -21.38 5.83
C MET A 453 -29.25 -22.59 5.74
N ARG A 454 -30.09 -22.69 4.69
CA ARG A 454 -30.93 -23.87 4.47
C ARG A 454 -30.11 -25.15 4.25
N GLN A 455 -29.01 -25.06 3.50
CA GLN A 455 -28.10 -26.20 3.29
C GLN A 455 -27.36 -26.62 4.57
N ALA A 456 -26.97 -25.67 5.43
CA ALA A 456 -26.36 -25.96 6.73
C ALA A 456 -27.36 -26.63 7.69
N GLY A 457 -28.60 -26.10 7.77
CA GLY A 457 -29.68 -26.69 8.55
C GLY A 457 -30.06 -28.10 8.10
N ALA A 458 -30.15 -28.35 6.78
CA ALA A 458 -30.41 -29.68 6.23
C ALA A 458 -29.29 -30.70 6.53
N LYS A 459 -28.06 -30.24 6.79
CA LYS A 459 -26.92 -31.06 7.23
C LYS A 459 -26.83 -31.21 8.75
N GLY A 460 -27.79 -30.68 9.52
CA GLY A 460 -27.81 -30.72 10.98
C GLY A 460 -26.81 -29.78 11.66
N VAL A 461 -26.18 -28.86 10.93
CA VAL A 461 -25.13 -27.96 11.44
C VAL A 461 -25.74 -26.60 11.79
N ALA A 462 -26.55 -26.56 12.85
CA ALA A 462 -27.31 -25.38 13.25
C ALA A 462 -26.42 -24.16 13.55
N ASP A 463 -25.30 -24.36 14.24
CA ASP A 463 -24.35 -23.29 14.60
C ASP A 463 -23.80 -22.59 13.35
N LYS A 464 -23.45 -23.38 12.31
CA LYS A 464 -22.98 -22.83 11.02
C LYS A 464 -24.02 -21.96 10.33
N ALA A 465 -25.32 -22.25 10.48
CA ALA A 465 -26.36 -21.38 9.93
C ALA A 465 -26.41 -20.02 10.66
N GLN A 466 -26.22 -20.00 11.99
CA GLN A 466 -26.13 -18.76 12.76
C GLN A 466 -24.87 -17.95 12.42
N ASP A 467 -23.75 -18.62 12.19
CA ASP A 467 -22.49 -17.94 11.85
C ASP A 467 -22.54 -17.33 10.45
N ILE A 468 -23.14 -18.02 9.47
CA ILE A 468 -23.48 -17.43 8.16
C ILE A 468 -24.35 -16.19 8.35
N GLU A 469 -25.39 -16.26 9.19
CA GLU A 469 -26.29 -15.14 9.43
C GLU A 469 -25.58 -13.91 10.03
N LYS A 470 -24.72 -14.11 11.04
CA LYS A 470 -23.91 -13.04 11.63
C LYS A 470 -22.95 -12.44 10.61
N ALA A 471 -22.32 -13.28 9.80
CA ALA A 471 -21.30 -12.87 8.83
C ALA A 471 -21.86 -11.95 7.74
N TRP A 472 -22.93 -12.35 7.03
CA TRP A 472 -23.49 -11.52 5.96
C TRP A 472 -24.12 -10.23 6.50
N LYS A 473 -24.71 -10.27 7.71
CA LYS A 473 -25.20 -9.07 8.41
C LYS A 473 -24.05 -8.12 8.73
N ARG A 474 -22.90 -8.59 9.23
CA ARG A 474 -21.72 -7.73 9.49
C ARG A 474 -21.21 -7.04 8.22
N LEU A 475 -21.18 -7.74 7.09
CA LEU A 475 -20.75 -7.20 5.79
C LEU A 475 -21.68 -6.08 5.26
N THR A 476 -22.95 -6.06 5.66
CA THR A 476 -23.98 -5.14 5.16
C THR A 476 -24.47 -4.12 6.19
N ASP A 477 -24.21 -4.33 7.48
CA ASP A 477 -24.61 -3.44 8.56
C ASP A 477 -23.97 -2.05 8.40
N ARG A 478 -24.78 -1.01 8.65
CA ARG A 478 -24.42 0.40 8.54
C ARG A 478 -24.12 1.03 9.90
N GLY A 479 -24.24 0.26 10.99
CA GLY A 479 -23.93 0.65 12.35
C GLY A 479 -22.42 0.69 12.67
N PRO A 480 -22.02 1.13 13.88
CA PRO A 480 -20.62 1.40 14.22
C PRO A 480 -19.65 0.20 14.21
N GLY A 481 -20.16 -1.04 14.16
CA GLY A 481 -19.36 -2.27 14.02
C GLY A 481 -19.58 -3.01 12.69
N GLY A 482 -20.40 -2.44 11.80
CA GLY A 482 -20.72 -2.99 10.49
C GLY A 482 -19.84 -2.41 9.39
N MET A 483 -19.59 -3.20 8.35
CA MET A 483 -18.73 -2.81 7.23
C MET A 483 -19.51 -2.08 6.12
N GLY A 484 -20.83 -2.26 6.06
CA GLY A 484 -21.68 -1.87 4.94
C GLY A 484 -21.75 -0.38 4.63
N LYS A 485 -21.43 0.51 5.58
CA LYS A 485 -21.30 1.97 5.34
C LYS A 485 -19.86 2.46 5.27
N VAL A 486 -18.95 1.84 6.01
CA VAL A 486 -17.55 2.29 6.11
C VAL A 486 -16.82 1.99 4.80
N TYR A 487 -17.00 0.78 4.28
CA TYR A 487 -16.50 0.33 2.99
C TYR A 487 -17.34 0.86 1.83
N LYS A 488 -16.68 1.11 0.70
CA LYS A 488 -17.26 1.53 -0.57
C LYS A 488 -16.85 0.59 -1.69
N ALA A 489 -17.74 0.44 -2.67
CA ALA A 489 -17.45 -0.18 -3.96
C ALA A 489 -17.31 0.89 -5.04
N MET A 490 -16.31 0.77 -5.91
CA MET A 490 -16.12 1.56 -7.12
C MET A 490 -15.78 0.63 -8.29
N ALA A 491 -16.34 0.88 -9.47
CA ALA A 491 -16.01 0.13 -10.68
C ALA A 491 -15.41 1.04 -11.75
N ILE A 492 -14.37 0.58 -12.44
CA ILE A 492 -13.84 1.18 -13.68
C ILE A 492 -14.22 0.24 -14.81
N LEU A 493 -14.95 0.73 -15.81
CA LEU A 493 -15.51 -0.06 -16.90
C LEU A 493 -15.23 0.58 -18.26
N PRO A 494 -15.29 -0.19 -19.36
CA PRO A 494 -15.32 0.35 -20.71
C PRO A 494 -16.38 1.44 -20.87
N GLU A 495 -15.98 2.58 -21.44
CA GLU A 495 -16.90 3.66 -21.81
C GLU A 495 -18.01 3.10 -22.72
N ASN A 496 -19.26 3.39 -22.38
CA ASN A 496 -20.43 2.89 -23.10
C ASN A 496 -21.47 3.98 -23.44
N GLU A 497 -21.08 5.25 -23.37
CA GLU A 497 -21.90 6.44 -23.55
C GLU A 497 -23.03 6.55 -22.51
N GLY A 498 -22.80 6.04 -21.30
CA GLY A 498 -23.81 5.99 -20.22
C GLY A 498 -25.04 5.13 -20.53
N ARG A 499 -24.96 4.24 -21.53
CA ARG A 499 -26.05 3.34 -21.95
C ARG A 499 -26.32 2.22 -20.95
N ARG A 500 -25.32 1.78 -20.17
CA ARG A 500 -25.46 0.76 -19.12
C ARG A 500 -24.80 1.24 -17.83
N ARG A 501 -25.48 1.01 -16.71
CA ARG A 501 -24.87 0.98 -15.37
C ARG A 501 -24.65 -0.47 -14.98
N PRO A 502 -23.55 -0.82 -14.30
CA PRO A 502 -23.32 -2.17 -13.81
C PRO A 502 -24.22 -2.50 -12.61
N VAL A 503 -24.47 -3.79 -12.41
CA VAL A 503 -25.16 -4.33 -11.24
C VAL A 503 -24.38 -3.94 -9.97
N GLY A 504 -25.09 -3.58 -8.91
CA GLY A 504 -24.48 -3.06 -7.67
C GLY A 504 -24.34 -1.54 -7.62
N PHE A 505 -24.43 -0.86 -8.77
CA PHE A 505 -24.26 0.60 -8.90
C PHE A 505 -25.55 1.30 -9.39
N GLY A 506 -26.71 0.68 -9.13
CA GLY A 506 -28.01 1.15 -9.61
C GLY A 506 -28.31 0.81 -11.08
N GLY A 507 -27.57 -0.15 -11.66
CA GLY A 507 -27.90 -0.82 -12.92
C GLY A 507 -28.49 -2.22 -12.72
N ASP A 508 -28.82 -2.87 -13.83
CA ASP A 508 -29.33 -4.24 -13.92
C ASP A 508 -28.43 -5.07 -14.88
N VAL A 509 -28.66 -6.38 -14.98
CA VAL A 509 -27.80 -7.35 -15.71
C VAL A 509 -27.74 -7.07 -17.21
#